data_AF-A0AAD7P5L0-F1
#
_entry.id   AF-A0AAD7P5L0-F1
#
_cell.length_a   1.000
_cell.length_b   1.000
_cell.length_c   1.000
_cell.angle_alpha   90.00
_cell.angle_beta   90.00
_cell.angle_gamma   90.00
#
_symmetry.space_group_name_H-M   'P 1'
#
loop_
_entity.id
_entity.type
_entity.pdbx_description
1 polymer ?
#
loop_
_entity_poly.entity_id
_entity_poly.type
_entity_poly.pdbx_seq_one_letter_code
_entity_poly.pdbx_strand_id
1 'polypeptide(L)'
;MEGAELELERRSKFLSNLIQKKKATEQQDQHDNLNVRVRACDMPLPLQNRAFRCARDHLDSMSGKIDSKRLALALKKDFDSSYGPAWHCIVGTSFGSYVTHSLGGFLYFSIDKVYILLFRTAVEPLDH
;
A
#
# COMPACT_ATOMS: atom_id res chain seq x y z
N MET A 1 -39.08 0.78 -25.18
CA MET A 1 -37.63 1.04 -25.25
C MET A 1 -37.07 1.23 -23.83
N GLU A 2 -37.72 2.05 -23.01
CA GLU A 2 -37.35 2.38 -21.63
C GLU A 2 -37.22 1.19 -20.65
N GLY A 3 -38.07 0.16 -20.75
CA GLY A 3 -38.01 -1.00 -19.85
C GLY A 3 -36.75 -1.87 -20.00
N ALA A 4 -36.23 -2.01 -21.22
CA ALA A 4 -35.01 -2.79 -21.49
C ALA A 4 -33.76 -2.07 -20.96
N GLU A 5 -33.76 -0.74 -21.02
CA GLU A 5 -32.67 0.11 -20.53
C GLU A 5 -32.57 0.07 -19.00
N LEU A 6 -33.71 0.15 -18.30
CA LEU A 6 -33.78 -0.02 -16.84
C LEU A 6 -33.32 -1.41 -16.39
N GLU A 7 -33.63 -2.45 -17.15
CA GLU A 7 -33.18 -3.81 -16.84
C GLU A 7 -31.67 -4.00 -17.08
N LEU A 8 -31.13 -3.43 -18.17
CA LEU A 8 -29.69 -3.38 -18.42
C LEU A 8 -28.95 -2.66 -17.30
N GLU A 9 -29.46 -1.52 -16.82
CA GLU A 9 -28.86 -0.76 -15.73
C GLU A 9 -28.86 -1.55 -14.42
N ARG A 10 -29.96 -2.24 -14.09
CA ARG A 10 -30.04 -3.13 -12.91
C ARG A 10 -29.02 -4.26 -12.97
N ARG A 11 -28.90 -4.93 -14.13
CA ARG A 11 -27.91 -5.99 -14.34
C ARG A 11 -26.48 -5.47 -14.23
N SER A 12 -26.21 -4.29 -14.78
CA SER A 12 -24.90 -3.62 -14.67
C SER A 12 -24.52 -3.34 -13.21
N LYS A 13 -25.43 -2.73 -12.43
CA LYS A 13 -25.23 -2.46 -11.00
C LYS A 13 -25.03 -3.73 -10.17
N PHE A 14 -25.77 -4.80 -10.50
CA PHE A 14 -25.62 -6.08 -9.82
C PHE A 14 -24.25 -6.71 -10.06
N LEU A 15 -23.79 -6.71 -11.32
CA LEU A 15 -22.47 -7.21 -11.69
C LEU A 15 -21.34 -6.39 -11.05
N SER A 16 -21.45 -5.05 -11.04
CA SER A 16 -20.44 -4.19 -10.38
C SER A 16 -20.32 -4.50 -8.89
N ASN A 17 -21.45 -4.70 -8.20
CA ASN A 17 -21.47 -5.05 -6.78
C ASN A 17 -20.85 -6.43 -6.51
N LEU A 18 -21.13 -7.43 -7.35
CA LEU A 18 -20.52 -8.76 -7.27
C LEU A 18 -18.99 -8.69 -7.45
N ILE A 19 -18.52 -7.91 -8.43
CA ILE A 19 -17.10 -7.72 -8.69
C ILE A 19 -16.43 -7.01 -7.49
N GLN A 20 -17.05 -5.97 -6.95
CA GLN A 20 -16.55 -5.27 -5.76
C GLN A 20 -16.47 -6.20 -4.55
N LYS A 21 -17.51 -7.01 -4.31
CA LYS A 21 -17.55 -7.96 -3.20
C LYS A 21 -16.47 -9.03 -3.34
N LYS A 22 -16.31 -9.60 -4.54
CA LYS A 22 -15.25 -10.59 -4.81
C LYS A 22 -13.85 -9.98 -4.62
N LYS A 23 -13.61 -8.78 -5.13
CA LYS A 23 -12.34 -8.04 -4.93
C LYS A 23 -12.07 -7.77 -3.46
N ALA A 24 -13.07 -7.40 -2.67
CA ALA A 24 -12.91 -7.16 -1.24
C ALA A 24 -12.56 -8.46 -0.49
N THR A 25 -13.19 -9.58 -0.83
CA THR A 25 -12.87 -10.90 -0.25
C THR A 25 -11.44 -11.34 -0.62
N GLU A 26 -11.05 -11.26 -1.89
CA GLU A 26 -9.70 -11.61 -2.33
C GLU A 26 -8.62 -10.70 -1.68
N GLN A 27 -8.94 -9.43 -1.44
CA GLN A 27 -8.06 -8.50 -0.73
C GLN A 27 -7.91 -8.87 0.74
N GLN A 28 -9.02 -9.23 1.40
CA GLN A 28 -9.00 -9.68 2.78
C GLN A 28 -8.16 -10.98 2.91
N ASP A 29 -8.37 -11.95 2.02
CA ASP A 29 -7.63 -13.21 2.01
C ASP A 29 -6.12 -13.02 1.75
N GLN A 30 -5.75 -12.03 0.93
CA GLN A 30 -4.35 -11.70 0.65
C GLN A 30 -3.69 -10.96 1.83
N HIS A 31 -4.42 -10.05 2.50
CA HIS A 31 -3.94 -9.40 3.71
C HIS A 31 -3.77 -10.36 4.88
N ASP A 32 -4.70 -11.31 5.02
CA ASP A 32 -4.68 -12.33 6.08
C ASP A 32 -3.53 -13.33 5.87
N ASN A 33 -3.24 -13.74 4.62
CA ASN A 33 -2.06 -14.56 4.31
C ASN A 33 -0.73 -13.84 4.61
N LEU A 34 -0.69 -12.53 4.41
CA LEU A 34 0.52 -11.73 4.61
C LEU A 34 0.62 -11.14 6.03
N ASN A 35 -0.31 -11.43 6.93
CA ASN A 35 -0.45 -10.80 8.26
C ASN A 35 -0.24 -9.27 8.21
N VAL A 36 -0.82 -8.64 7.20
CA VAL A 36 -0.73 -7.19 6.97
C VAL A 36 -1.93 -6.53 7.61
N ARG A 37 -1.68 -5.46 8.37
CA ARG A 37 -2.73 -4.62 8.92
C ARG A 37 -2.47 -3.16 8.57
N VAL A 38 -3.30 -2.63 7.67
CA VAL A 38 -3.29 -1.21 7.29
C VAL A 38 -3.83 -0.37 8.45
N ARG A 39 -3.11 0.68 8.82
CA ARG A 39 -3.48 1.63 9.87
C ARG A 39 -4.01 2.93 9.29
N ALA A 40 -3.37 3.42 8.24
CA ALA A 40 -3.82 4.57 7.46
C ALA A 40 -3.23 4.48 6.05
N CYS A 41 -3.96 4.95 5.04
CA CYS A 41 -3.51 4.90 3.66
C CYS A 41 -4.18 5.99 2.82
N ASP A 42 -3.37 6.63 1.99
CA ASP A 42 -3.77 7.49 0.88
C ASP A 42 -2.90 7.09 -0.33
N MET A 43 -3.03 5.85 -0.81
CA MET A 43 -2.46 5.42 -2.08
C MET A 43 -3.26 4.26 -2.70
N PRO A 44 -3.21 4.07 -4.03
CA PRO A 44 -3.99 3.03 -4.72
C PRO A 44 -3.62 1.61 -4.29
N LEU A 45 -4.59 0.69 -4.33
CA LEU A 45 -4.40 -0.72 -3.97
C LEU A 45 -3.21 -1.41 -4.67
N PRO A 46 -2.95 -1.21 -5.98
CA PRO A 46 -1.77 -1.81 -6.61
C PRO A 46 -0.46 -1.39 -5.95
N LEU A 47 -0.38 -0.14 -5.52
CA LEU A 47 0.76 0.44 -4.82
C LEU A 47 0.89 -0.16 -3.42
N GLN A 48 -0.22 -0.34 -2.70
CA GLN A 48 -0.24 -0.99 -1.38
C GLN A 48 0.27 -2.42 -1.46
N ASN A 49 -0.25 -3.19 -2.43
CA ASN A 49 0.16 -4.57 -2.65
C ASN A 49 1.65 -4.70 -2.99
N ARG A 50 2.22 -3.74 -3.71
CA ARG A 50 3.68 -3.68 -3.96
C ARG A 50 4.46 -3.49 -2.66
N ALA A 51 4.05 -2.54 -1.81
CA ALA A 51 4.67 -2.30 -0.52
C ALA A 51 4.58 -3.53 0.40
N PHE A 52 3.43 -4.19 0.47
CA PHE A 52 3.23 -5.39 1.30
C PHE A 52 4.11 -6.54 0.87
N ARG A 53 4.17 -6.84 -0.43
CA ARG A 53 5.04 -7.90 -0.97
C ARG A 53 6.52 -7.59 -0.72
N CYS A 54 6.97 -6.39 -1.07
CA CYS A 54 8.35 -5.98 -0.84
C CYS A 54 8.75 -6.10 0.64
N ALA A 55 7.86 -5.68 1.55
CA ALA A 55 8.11 -5.78 2.98
C ALA A 55 8.13 -7.23 3.49
N ARG A 56 7.17 -8.07 3.04
CA ARG A 56 7.10 -9.48 3.41
C ARG A 56 8.34 -10.24 2.93
N ASP A 57 8.70 -10.10 1.65
CA ASP A 57 9.87 -10.77 1.07
C ASP A 57 11.15 -10.44 1.85
N HIS A 58 11.30 -9.17 2.24
CA HIS A 58 12.45 -8.74 3.05
C HIS A 58 12.40 -9.32 4.46
N LEU A 59 11.25 -9.29 5.14
CA LEU A 59 11.10 -9.85 6.49
C LEU A 59 11.35 -11.36 6.51
N ASP A 60 10.86 -12.10 5.52
CA ASP A 60 11.03 -13.55 5.42
C ASP A 60 12.48 -13.93 5.11
N SER A 61 13.22 -13.08 4.38
CA SER A 61 14.65 -13.27 4.11
C SER A 61 15.56 -13.05 5.34
N MET A 62 15.04 -12.44 6.41
CA MET A 62 15.81 -12.12 7.61
C MET A 62 15.68 -13.23 8.66
N SER A 63 16.81 -13.87 9.00
CA SER A 63 16.85 -14.88 10.05
C SER A 63 16.84 -14.26 11.46
N GLY A 64 15.64 -14.05 12.01
CA GLY A 64 15.39 -13.81 13.44
C GLY A 64 15.54 -12.37 13.94
N LYS A 65 16.43 -11.55 13.37
CA LYS A 65 16.56 -10.12 13.72
C LYS A 65 16.12 -9.24 12.57
N ILE A 66 15.14 -8.37 12.84
CA ILE A 66 14.67 -7.36 11.90
C ILE A 66 15.76 -6.31 11.70
N ASP A 67 16.24 -6.19 10.47
CA ASP A 67 17.06 -5.08 10.03
C ASP A 67 16.16 -3.98 9.47
N SER A 68 15.66 -3.12 10.38
CA SER A 68 14.76 -2.01 10.03
C SER A 68 15.37 -1.07 9.00
N LYS A 69 16.68 -0.86 9.04
CA LYS A 69 17.38 0.03 8.12
C LYS A 69 17.38 -0.55 6.71
N ARG A 70 17.69 -1.85 6.56
CA ARG A 70 17.67 -2.52 5.27
C ARG A 70 16.27 -2.57 4.66
N LEU A 71 15.25 -2.86 5.47
CA LEU A 71 13.85 -2.85 5.01
C LEU A 71 13.42 -1.45 4.55
N ALA A 72 13.69 -0.42 5.34
CA ALA A 72 13.37 0.97 4.99
C ALA A 72 14.06 1.40 3.69
N LEU A 73 15.35 1.06 3.54
CA LEU A 73 16.12 1.37 2.33
C LEU A 73 15.58 0.65 1.10
N ALA A 74 15.20 -0.62 1.23
CA ALA A 74 14.67 -1.40 0.12
C ALA A 74 13.34 -0.82 -0.38
N LEU A 75 12.40 -0.52 0.52
CA LEU A 75 11.12 0.10 0.17
C LEU A 75 11.32 1.47 -0.48
N LYS A 76 12.15 2.33 0.11
CA LYS A 76 12.46 3.64 -0.45
C LYS A 76 13.04 3.52 -1.87
N LYS A 77 14.04 2.67 -2.07
CA LYS A 77 14.69 2.49 -3.39
C LYS A 77 13.73 1.95 -4.44
N ASP A 78 12.93 0.95 -4.08
CA ASP A 78 11.96 0.36 -5.00
C ASP A 78 10.92 1.40 -5.46
N PHE A 79 10.43 2.21 -4.52
CA PHE A 79 9.40 3.21 -4.81
C PHE A 79 9.97 4.45 -5.53
N ASP A 80 11.16 4.94 -5.16
CA ASP A 80 11.83 6.01 -5.89
C ASP A 80 12.07 5.61 -7.35
N SER A 81 12.53 4.38 -7.58
CA SER A 81 12.81 3.86 -8.94
C SER A 81 11.53 3.63 -9.74
N SER A 82 10.48 3.10 -9.12
CA SER A 82 9.25 2.69 -9.82
C SER A 82 8.24 3.83 -10.00
N TYR A 83 8.23 4.80 -9.09
CA TYR A 83 7.17 5.82 -8.98
C TYR A 83 7.70 7.25 -8.86
N GLY A 84 9.01 7.44 -9.01
CA GLY A 84 9.68 8.73 -8.94
C GLY A 84 9.97 9.20 -7.51
N PRO A 85 11.09 9.91 -7.29
CA PRO A 85 11.45 10.44 -5.98
C PRO A 85 10.55 11.64 -5.57
N ALA A 86 10.49 12.01 -4.28
CA ALA A 86 11.22 11.43 -3.14
C ALA A 86 10.28 10.68 -2.19
N TRP A 87 10.52 9.37 -2.05
CA TRP A 87 9.89 8.51 -1.07
C TRP A 87 10.71 8.45 0.22
N HIS A 88 10.02 8.28 1.34
CA HIS A 88 10.59 8.16 2.67
C HIS A 88 9.99 6.94 3.34
N CYS A 89 10.80 6.20 4.08
CA CYS A 89 10.34 5.01 4.78
C CYS A 89 10.88 5.00 6.21
N ILE A 90 9.99 4.79 7.18
CA ILE A 90 10.30 4.58 8.59
C ILE A 90 9.86 3.17 8.96
N VAL A 91 10.74 2.43 9.63
CA VAL A 91 10.49 1.06 10.06
C VAL A 91 10.90 0.91 11.53
N GLY A 92 10.03 0.35 12.35
CA GLY A 92 10.33 0.12 13.76
C GLY A 92 9.26 -0.70 14.48
N THR A 93 9.53 -1.10 15.72
CA THR A 93 8.55 -1.76 16.59
C THR A 93 7.69 -0.78 17.37
N SER A 94 8.12 0.49 17.46
CA SER A 94 7.37 1.61 18.03
C SER A 94 7.96 2.93 17.52
N PHE A 95 7.12 3.83 17.03
CA PHE A 95 7.49 5.20 16.68
C PHE A 95 6.24 6.11 16.66
N GLY A 96 6.45 7.40 16.88
CA GLY A 96 5.49 8.45 16.57
C GLY A 96 5.95 9.25 15.35
N SER A 97 5.02 9.74 14.54
CA SER A 97 5.32 10.55 13.36
C SER A 97 4.28 11.64 13.15
N TYR A 98 4.73 12.84 12.78
CA TYR A 98 3.88 13.92 12.28
C TYR A 98 4.52 14.44 10.99
N VAL A 99 4.00 14.00 9.84
CA VAL A 99 4.61 14.25 8.54
C VAL A 99 3.59 14.83 7.57
N THR A 100 4.05 15.75 6.72
CA THR A 100 3.32 16.19 5.53
C THR A 100 3.76 15.34 4.35
N HIS A 101 2.81 14.86 3.56
CA HIS A 101 3.04 13.99 2.41
C HIS A 101 2.22 14.46 1.22
N SER A 102 2.66 14.08 0.03
CA SER A 102 1.92 14.30 -1.21
C SER A 102 0.72 13.36 -1.29
N LEU A 103 -0.38 13.85 -1.86
CA LEU A 103 -1.58 13.05 -2.10
C LEU A 103 -1.27 11.78 -2.91
N GLY A 104 -1.97 10.70 -2.58
CA GLY A 104 -1.86 9.42 -3.27
C GLY A 104 -0.55 8.67 -3.02
N GLY A 105 0.28 9.13 -2.08
CA GLY A 105 1.60 8.57 -1.79
C GLY A 105 1.84 8.26 -0.32
N PHE A 106 0.83 7.86 0.46
CA PHE A 106 0.99 7.56 1.89
C PHE A 106 0.44 6.19 2.28
N LEU A 107 1.21 5.47 3.10
CA LEU A 107 0.84 4.18 3.65
C LEU A 107 1.49 3.94 5.01
N TYR A 108 0.65 3.70 6.02
CA TYR A 108 1.04 3.24 7.34
C TYR A 108 0.42 1.87 7.60
N PHE A 109 1.25 0.85 7.80
CA PHE A 109 0.81 -0.53 8.02
C PHE A 109 1.74 -1.26 8.98
N SER A 110 1.31 -2.42 9.45
CA SER A 110 2.14 -3.33 10.21
C SER A 110 2.13 -4.72 9.61
N ILE A 111 3.28 -5.38 9.66
CA ILE A 111 3.43 -6.83 9.46
C ILE A 111 3.92 -7.41 10.79
N ASP A 112 3.15 -8.32 11.38
CA ASP A 112 3.44 -8.87 12.71
C ASP A 112 3.60 -7.76 13.77
N LYS A 113 4.82 -7.58 14.31
CA LYS A 113 5.18 -6.54 15.30
C LYS A 113 5.99 -5.38 14.69
N VAL A 114 6.17 -5.37 13.37
CA VAL A 114 6.92 -4.34 12.64
C VAL A 114 5.94 -3.35 12.05
N TYR A 115 6.15 -2.07 12.36
CA TYR A 115 5.41 -0.95 11.81
C TYR A 115 6.22 -0.32 10.68
N ILE A 116 5.57 -0.02 9.57
CA ILE A 116 6.16 0.58 8.37
C ILE A 116 5.32 1.79 7.97
N LEU A 117 5.96 2.95 7.91
CA LEU A 117 5.42 4.18 7.37
C LEU A 117 6.17 4.54 6.08
N LEU A 118 5.49 4.48 4.95
CA LEU A 118 6.00 4.81 3.63
C LEU A 118 5.24 6.02 3.10
N PHE A 119 5.93 7.10 2.75
CA PHE A 119 5.28 8.30 2.22
C PHE A 119 6.12 9.04 1.19
N ARG A 120 5.47 9.71 0.24
CA ARG A 120 6.10 10.57 -0.77
C ARG A 120 6.01 12.03 -0.38
N THR A 121 7.05 12.81 -0.66
CA THR A 121 7.04 14.28 -0.57
C THR A 121 7.19 14.91 -1.95
N ALA A 122 6.69 16.13 -2.11
CA ALA A 122 7.04 16.96 -3.26
C ALA A 122 8.51 17.36 -3.16
N VAL A 123 9.23 17.26 -4.27
CA VAL A 123 10.59 17.77 -4.44
C VAL A 123 10.57 18.61 -5.69
N GLU A 124 10.86 19.90 -5.56
CA GLU A 124 11.12 20.75 -6.71
C GLU A 124 12.56 20.48 -7.17
N PRO A 125 12.78 20.04 -8.42
CA PRO A 125 14.11 19.96 -8.97
C PRO A 125 14.71 21.37 -8.97
N LEU A 126 15.90 21.54 -8.39
CA LEU A 126 16.66 22.76 -8.58
C LEU A 126 17.24 22.70 -9.99
N ASP A 127 16.77 23.55 -10.90
CA ASP A 127 17.41 23.76 -12.19
C ASP A 127 18.85 24.23 -11.95
N HIS A 128 19.83 23.42 -12.39
CA HIS A 128 21.26 23.75 -12.37
C HIS A 128 21.72 24.11 -13.78
#